data_AF-M6R563-F1
#
_entry.id   AF-M6R563-F1
#
_cell.length_a   1.000
_cell.length_b   1.000
_cell.length_c   1.000
_cell.angle_alpha   90.00
_cell.angle_beta   90.00
_cell.angle_gamma   90.00
#
_symmetry.space_group_name_H-M   'P 1'
#
loop_
_entity.id
_entity.type
_entity.pdbx_description
1 polymer ?
#
loop_
_entity_poly.entity_id
_entity_poly.type
_entity_poly.pdbx_seq_one_letter_code
_entity_poly.pdbx_strand_id
1 'polypeptide(L)'
;MKYLLDVNVLISLCDSNHVFHEKAWKWFDRKARNGWATCPITQNALVRIMSHSSYPGNPGGVEVVSAILHSLLKVKDISLFRIIFPSILLYFI
;
A
#
# COMPACT_ATOMS: atom_id res chain seq x y z
N MET A 1 11.02 6.34 -16.18
CA MET A 1 11.33 6.87 -14.83
C MET A 1 10.79 5.88 -13.81
N LYS A 2 11.45 5.72 -12.66
CA LYS A 2 10.98 4.87 -11.56
C LYS A 2 10.53 5.75 -10.40
N TYR A 3 9.42 5.41 -9.77
CA TYR A 3 8.84 6.18 -8.65
C TYR A 3 8.91 5.36 -7.36
N LEU A 4 9.36 5.97 -6.27
CA LEU A 4 9.26 5.38 -4.93
C LEU A 4 7.99 5.93 -4.27
N LEU A 5 6.99 5.08 -4.04
CA LEU A 5 5.70 5.49 -3.50
C LEU A 5 5.77 5.60 -1.98
N ASP A 6 5.30 6.74 -1.49
CA ASP A 6 5.05 7.00 -0.07
C ASP A 6 3.71 6.43 0.41
N VAL A 7 3.46 6.53 1.71
CA VAL A 7 2.26 5.98 2.36
C VAL A 7 0.97 6.64 1.89
N ASN A 8 0.97 7.94 1.58
CA ASN A 8 -0.23 8.66 1.16
C ASN A 8 -0.66 8.22 -0.24
N VAL A 9 0.30 7.98 -1.13
CA VAL A 9 0.01 7.43 -2.45
C VAL A 9 -0.53 6.01 -2.33
N LEU A 10 0.06 5.17 -1.47
CA LEU A 10 -0.45 3.81 -1.26
C LEU A 10 -1.88 3.81 -0.69
N ILE A 11 -2.16 4.64 0.32
CA ILE A 11 -3.51 4.79 0.90
C ILE A 11 -4.49 5.22 -0.20
N SER A 12 -4.13 6.22 -1.01
CA SER A 12 -4.97 6.69 -2.10
C SER A 12 -5.27 5.59 -3.13
N LEU A 13 -4.32 4.70 -3.41
CA LEU A 13 -4.54 3.57 -4.33
C LEU A 13 -5.41 2.46 -3.72
N CYS A 14 -5.30 2.22 -2.41
CA CYS A 14 -5.98 1.12 -1.71
C CYS A 14 -7.38 1.47 -1.18
N ASP A 15 -7.65 2.72 -0.85
CA ASP A 15 -8.94 3.18 -0.30
C ASP A 15 -9.78 3.86 -1.38
N SER A 16 -10.87 3.21 -1.79
CA SER A 16 -11.80 3.72 -2.80
C SER A 16 -12.61 4.93 -2.34
N ASN A 17 -12.74 5.15 -1.03
CA ASN A 17 -13.41 6.31 -0.46
C ASN A 17 -12.45 7.50 -0.26
N HIS A 18 -11.16 7.32 -0.52
CA HIS A 18 -10.18 8.40 -0.38
C HIS A 18 -10.39 9.48 -1.45
N VAL A 19 -10.35 10.75 -1.04
CA VAL A 19 -10.59 11.91 -1.94
C VAL A 19 -9.65 11.94 -3.16
N PHE A 20 -8.47 11.32 -3.05
CA PHE A 20 -7.50 11.24 -4.13
C PHE A 20 -7.49 9.92 -4.89
N HIS A 21 -8.39 8.97 -4.62
CA HIS A 21 -8.40 7.64 -5.23
C HIS A 21 -8.32 7.69 -6.76
N GLU A 22 -9.28 8.38 -7.38
CA GLU A 22 -9.34 8.56 -8.82
C GLU A 22 -8.10 9.23 -9.41
N LYS A 23 -7.58 10.26 -8.72
CA LYS A 23 -6.39 11.00 -9.19
C LYS A 23 -5.12 10.13 -9.09
N ALA A 24 -5.00 9.34 -8.03
CA ALA A 24 -3.88 8.45 -7.79
C ALA A 24 -3.83 7.35 -8.86
N TRP A 25 -4.94 6.66 -9.12
CA TRP A 25 -5.02 5.64 -10.18
C TRP A 25 -4.74 6.21 -11.56
N LYS A 26 -5.34 7.37 -11.89
CA LYS A 26 -5.06 8.10 -13.15
C LYS A 26 -3.58 8.43 -13.33
N TRP A 27 -2.89 8.86 -12.28
CA TRP A 27 -1.45 9.12 -12.34
C TRP A 27 -0.66 7.80 -12.44
N PHE A 28 -1.01 6.81 -11.64
CA PHE A 28 -0.33 5.52 -11.55
C PHE A 28 -0.34 4.81 -12.91
N ASP A 29 -1.50 4.72 -13.56
CA ASP A 29 -1.63 4.10 -14.89
C ASP A 29 -0.84 4.85 -15.96
N ARG A 30 -0.78 6.19 -15.90
CA ARG A 30 -0.07 6.99 -16.90
C ARG A 30 1.44 7.04 -16.70
N LYS A 31 1.93 6.93 -15.47
CA LYS A 31 3.33 7.27 -15.12
C LYS A 31 4.07 6.15 -14.41
N ALA A 32 3.44 5.49 -13.45
CA ALA A 32 4.11 4.57 -12.52
C ALA A 32 3.99 3.09 -12.91
N ARG A 33 3.04 2.73 -13.78
CA ARG A 33 2.78 1.35 -14.24
C ARG A 33 4.02 0.63 -14.79
N ASN A 34 4.96 1.36 -15.37
CA ASN A 34 6.18 0.81 -15.97
C ASN A 34 7.41 0.86 -15.05
N GLY A 35 7.24 1.25 -13.78
CA GLY A 35 8.35 1.30 -12.83
C GLY A 35 7.98 2.05 -11.55
N TRP A 36 7.66 1.29 -10.51
CA TRP A 36 7.48 1.82 -9.17
C TRP A 36 8.02 0.84 -8.12
N ALA A 37 8.29 1.37 -6.94
CA ALA A 37 8.67 0.59 -5.78
C ALA A 37 8.06 1.24 -4.52
N THR A 38 8.08 0.50 -3.42
CA THR A 38 7.87 1.04 -2.07
C THR A 38 8.77 0.26 -1.12
N CYS A 39 8.91 0.69 0.13
CA CYS A 39 9.78 0.04 1.10
C CYS A 39 8.99 -0.59 2.26
N PRO A 40 9.56 -1.58 2.99
CA PRO A 40 8.86 -2.25 4.09
C PRO A 40 8.32 -1.31 5.18
N ILE A 41 9.02 -0.21 5.48
CA ILE A 41 8.54 0.76 6.47
C ILE A 41 7.29 1.52 5.98
N THR A 42 7.22 1.85 4.70
CA THR A 42 6.03 2.48 4.09
C THR A 42 4.86 1.52 4.00
N GLN A 43 5.14 0.24 3.68
CA GLN A 43 4.14 -0.83 3.69
C GLN A 43 3.54 -1.03 5.09
N ASN A 44 4.36 -1.09 6.14
CA ASN A 44 3.90 -1.18 7.52
C ASN A 44 3.10 0.05 7.94
N ALA A 45 3.49 1.25 7.51
CA ALA A 45 2.74 2.47 7.79
C ALA A 45 1.32 2.42 7.20
N LEU A 46 1.16 1.93 5.97
CA LEU A 46 -0.16 1.73 5.37
C LEU A 46 -1.01 0.76 6.21
N VAL A 47 -0.42 -0.39 6.59
CA VAL A 47 -1.14 -1.40 7.40
C VAL A 47 -1.62 -0.79 8.71
N ARG A 48 -0.73 -0.11 9.45
CA ARG A 48 -1.05 0.52 10.74
C ARG A 48 -2.12 1.62 10.63
N ILE A 49 -2.07 2.44 9.58
CA ILE A 49 -3.02 3.56 9.41
C ILE A 49 -4.39 3.04 9.03
N MET A 50 -4.48 2.20 7.99
CA MET A 50 -5.77 1.74 7.48
C MET A 50 -6.45 0.73 8.42
N SER A 51 -5.69 -0.04 9.22
CA SER A 51 -6.28 -0.99 10.19
C SER A 51 -6.67 -0.35 11.52
N HIS A 52 -6.45 0.97 11.68
CA HIS A 52 -6.78 1.67 12.91
C HIS A 52 -8.30 1.85 13.03
N SER A 53 -8.87 1.62 14.22
CA SER A 53 -10.33 1.70 14.44
C SER A 53 -10.93 3.08 14.12
N SER A 54 -10.14 4.14 14.27
CA SER A 54 -10.52 5.51 13.90
C SER A 54 -10.35 5.85 12.42
N TYR A 55 -9.84 4.94 11.58
CA TYR A 55 -9.69 5.20 10.15
C TYR A 55 -11.08 5.26 9.47
N PRO A 56 -11.39 6.31 8.69
CA PRO A 56 -12.69 6.45 8.04
C PRO A 56 -13.06 5.25 7.16
N GLY A 57 -14.30 4.78 7.27
CA GLY A 57 -14.79 3.63 6.51
C GLY A 57 -14.30 2.27 6.99
N ASN A 58 -13.38 2.21 7.97
CA ASN A 58 -12.87 1.01 8.64
C ASN A 58 -12.76 -0.22 7.71
N PRO A 59 -11.71 -0.30 6.87
CA PRO A 59 -11.55 -1.38 5.89
C PRO A 59 -11.37 -2.75 6.53
N GLY A 60 -11.16 -2.83 7.86
CA GLY A 60 -10.99 -4.05 8.63
C GLY A 60 -9.68 -4.08 9.40
N GLY A 61 -9.41 -5.22 10.03
CA GLY A 61 -8.17 -5.44 10.79
C GLY A 61 -6.92 -5.58 9.92
N VAL A 62 -5.80 -5.84 10.58
CA VAL A 62 -4.47 -5.98 9.96
C VAL A 62 -4.49 -7.01 8.84
N GLU A 63 -5.26 -8.08 8.98
CA GLU A 63 -5.36 -9.18 8.02
C GLU A 63 -5.97 -8.70 6.70
N VAL A 64 -7.05 -7.91 6.76
CA VAL A 64 -7.76 -7.39 5.58
C VAL A 64 -6.87 -6.39 4.85
N VAL A 65 -6.30 -5.44 5.59
CA VAL A 65 -5.43 -4.40 5.01
C VAL A 65 -4.16 -5.00 4.41
N SER A 66 -3.58 -6.02 5.04
CA SER A 66 -2.43 -6.75 4.48
C SER A 66 -2.80 -7.44 3.17
N ALA A 67 -3.98 -8.04 3.07
CA ALA A 67 -4.45 -8.65 1.82
C ALA A 67 -4.65 -7.61 0.70
N ILE A 68 -5.17 -6.41 1.03
CA ILE A 68 -5.29 -5.29 0.09
C ILE A 68 -3.91 -4.86 -0.39
N LEU A 69 -2.95 -4.63 0.52
CA LEU A 69 -1.58 -4.28 0.17
C LEU A 69 -0.93 -5.34 -0.74
N HIS A 70 -1.07 -6.63 -0.40
CA HIS A 70 -0.56 -7.71 -1.23
C HIS A 70 -1.19 -7.74 -2.63
N SER A 71 -2.44 -7.34 -2.75
CA SER A 71 -3.12 -7.22 -4.05
C SER A 71 -2.53 -6.08 -4.88
N LEU A 72 -2.24 -4.93 -4.26
CA LEU A 72 -1.56 -3.82 -4.94
C LEU A 72 -0.13 -4.19 -5.37
N LEU A 73 0.64 -4.86 -4.51
CA LEU A 73 2.02 -5.28 -4.82
C LEU A 73 2.10 -6.33 -5.94
N LYS A 74 1.00 -7.03 -6.26
CA LYS A 74 0.90 -7.94 -7.42
C LYS A 74 0.74 -7.22 -8.74
N VAL A 75 0.45 -5.92 -8.76
CA VAL A 75 0.41 -5.08 -9.98
C VAL A 75 1.84 -4.89 -10.49
N LYS A 76 2.29 -5.91 -11.26
CA LYS A 76 3.57 -6.21 -11.94
C LYS A 76 4.76 -5.21 -11.85
N ASP A 77 5.92 -5.85 -11.70
CA ASP A 77 7.33 -5.41 -11.84
C ASP A 77 7.95 -4.55 -10.73
N ILE A 78 7.78 -5.00 -9.47
CA ILE A 78 8.73 -4.68 -8.41
C ILE A 78 9.93 -5.63 -8.56
N SER A 79 10.82 -5.33 -9.49
CA SER A 79 12.18 -5.86 -9.46
C SER A 79 12.91 -5.19 -8.29
N LEU A 80 13.16 -5.99 -7.24
CA LEU A 80 13.87 -5.71 -5.98
C LEU A 80 12.99 -5.37 -4.76
N PHE A 81 13.29 -6.09 -3.67
CA PHE A 81 12.68 -6.04 -2.33
C PHE A 81 11.42 -6.87 -2.09
N ARG A 82 11.46 -8.13 -2.52
CA ARG A 82 10.77 -9.22 -1.80
C ARG A 82 11.61 -9.60 -0.56
N ILE A 83 11.82 -8.67 0.37
CA ILE A 83 12.47 -8.98 1.65
C ILE A 83 11.39 -9.34 2.66
N ILE A 84 11.25 -10.66 2.83
CA ILE A 84 10.99 -11.40 4.07
C ILE A 84 10.04 -10.70 5.05
N PHE A 85 8.80 -11.17 5.14
CA PHE A 85 8.15 -11.39 6.44
C PHE A 85 7.01 -12.41 6.29
N PRO A 86 7.23 -13.69 6.64
CA PRO A 86 6.23 -14.41 7.40
C PRO A 86 6.53 -14.14 8.89
N SER A 87 5.54 -13.66 9.64
CA SER A 87 5.40 -13.93 11.08
C SER A 87 6.08 -13.05 12.15
N ILE A 88 7.08 -12.19 11.90
CA ILE A 88 7.78 -11.50 13.02
C ILE A 88 7.30 -10.06 13.35
N LEU A 89 6.64 -9.34 12.44
CA LEU A 89 6.19 -7.96 12.70
C LEU A 89 4.82 -7.83 13.40
N LEU A 90 4.09 -8.94 13.59
CA LEU A 90 2.89 -8.99 14.44
C LEU A 90 3.20 -8.76 15.93
N TYR A 91 4.48 -8.79 16.33
CA TYR A 91 4.91 -8.58 17.72
C TYR A 91 5.32 -7.13 18.05
N PHE A 92 5.28 -6.21 17.09
CA PHE A 92 5.66 -4.79 17.31
C PHE A 92 4.57 -3.78 16.90
N ILE A 93 3.32 -4.23 16.80
CA ILE A 93 2.14 -3.37 16.71
C ILE A 93 1.31 -3.59 17.98
#